data_AF-U7D5M5-F1
#
_entry.id   AF-U7D5M5-F1
#
_cell.length_a   1.000
_cell.length_b   1.000
_cell.length_c   1.000
_cell.angle_alpha   90.00
_cell.angle_beta   90.00
_cell.angle_gamma   90.00
#
_symmetry.space_group_name_H-M   'P 1'
#
loop_
_entity.id
_entity.type
_entity.pdbx_description
1 polymer ?
#
loop_
_entity_poly.entity_id
_entity_poly.type
_entity_poly.pdbx_seq_one_letter_code
_entity_poly.pdbx_strand_id
1 'polypeptide(L)'
;MKKLLPLLLMALALLAACGQSLERKGDNFLKQAENADSEARRQILEKNAFDSYRQALQNAGEDASPELVNKFVYATIIRLNNLKGSAGITHNIMTPLRGMVDDRIDADYIESRLRDKYALFLVEYADTLNERNNLSKSFIHLNRAMDIAADQNIVQSRYDELKGGYIDIQLEKAKKYFAEATEESEPNIETLLKADYAVQVVLQLDEENETARDMDAQITPMMLDTYRAYQRVYPHPVRAGLDTTIYRAIENEPIFIAIKEQNRRGNTLTLEGLIFHSEAGFKLARLQDRFFTLHLEDGETLSPSDSEFSSRTLEIQSEEEFSLTFNGVTADPVKLTYACEEDLAKSTKRLK
;
A
#
# COMPACT_ATOMS: atom_id res chain seq x y z
N MET A 1 -26.94 -67.32 28.58
CA MET A 1 -25.89 -66.47 27.95
C MET A 1 -26.23 -65.90 26.56
N LYS A 2 -27.45 -66.08 26.01
CA LYS A 2 -27.82 -65.57 24.65
C LYS A 2 -28.43 -64.16 24.61
N LYS A 3 -28.60 -63.46 25.75
CA LYS A 3 -29.19 -62.11 25.81
C LYS A 3 -28.17 -60.96 26.03
N LEU A 4 -26.89 -61.28 26.20
CA LEU A 4 -25.82 -60.30 26.41
C LEU A 4 -25.17 -59.82 25.09
N LEU A 5 -25.27 -60.62 24.02
CA LEU A 5 -24.68 -60.30 22.71
C LEU A 5 -25.30 -59.05 22.03
N PRO A 6 -26.64 -58.83 22.02
CA PRO A 6 -27.20 -57.65 21.37
C PRO A 6 -26.95 -56.34 22.16
N LEU A 7 -26.83 -56.42 23.49
CA LEU A 7 -26.44 -55.28 24.32
C LEU A 7 -24.96 -54.90 24.14
N LEU A 8 -24.08 -55.89 23.97
CA LEU A 8 -22.67 -55.65 23.70
C LEU A 8 -22.45 -55.05 22.29
N LEU A 9 -23.23 -55.49 21.30
CA LEU A 9 -23.22 -54.94 19.93
C LEU A 9 -23.82 -53.52 19.86
N MET A 10 -24.86 -53.21 20.63
CA MET A 10 -25.38 -51.84 20.75
C MET A 10 -24.39 -50.92 21.47
N ALA A 11 -23.72 -51.39 22.52
CA ALA A 11 -22.66 -50.64 23.20
C ALA A 11 -21.43 -50.43 22.30
N LEU A 12 -21.07 -51.41 21.45
CA LEU A 12 -20.01 -51.25 20.44
C LEU A 12 -20.39 -50.27 19.32
N ALA A 13 -21.67 -50.26 18.91
CA ALA A 13 -22.18 -49.29 17.93
C ALA A 13 -22.30 -47.87 18.51
N LEU A 14 -22.59 -47.73 19.82
CA LEU A 14 -22.58 -46.45 20.53
C LEU A 14 -21.16 -45.93 20.79
N LEU A 15 -20.17 -46.82 20.96
CA LEU A 15 -18.75 -46.46 21.05
C LEU A 15 -18.14 -46.12 19.68
N ALA A 16 -18.62 -46.72 18.59
CA ALA A 16 -18.29 -46.31 17.22
C ALA A 16 -18.97 -44.99 16.80
N ALA A 17 -19.98 -44.55 17.56
CA ALA A 17 -20.67 -43.27 17.40
C ALA A 17 -20.11 -42.14 18.30
N CYS A 18 -18.99 -42.38 19.01
CA CYS A 18 -18.15 -41.31 19.54
C CYS A 18 -17.59 -40.52 18.35
N GLY A 19 -18.27 -39.42 18.03
CA GLY A 19 -18.08 -38.67 16.79
C GLY A 19 -16.62 -38.40 16.48
N GLN A 20 -16.22 -38.68 15.23
CA GLN A 20 -14.90 -38.29 14.73
C GLN A 20 -14.61 -36.84 15.11
N SER A 21 -13.40 -36.59 15.62
CA SER A 21 -12.94 -35.23 15.91
C SER A 21 -13.15 -34.35 14.67
N LEU A 22 -13.44 -33.07 14.89
CA LEU A 22 -13.69 -32.13 13.79
C LEU A 22 -12.50 -32.05 12.83
N GLU A 23 -11.28 -32.15 13.35
CA GLU A 23 -10.06 -32.27 12.54
C GLU A 23 -10.11 -33.49 11.61
N ARG A 24 -10.44 -34.67 12.14
CA ARG A 24 -10.54 -35.91 11.34
C ARG A 24 -11.67 -35.85 10.31
N LYS A 25 -12.75 -35.13 10.60
CA LYS A 25 -13.79 -34.83 9.61
C LYS A 25 -13.24 -33.95 8.49
N GLY A 26 -12.46 -32.94 8.83
CA GLY A 26 -11.73 -32.10 7.88
C GLY A 26 -10.81 -32.90 6.96
N ASP A 27 -10.01 -33.80 7.55
CA ASP A 27 -9.09 -34.68 6.81
C ASP A 27 -9.86 -35.55 5.79
N ASN A 28 -10.99 -36.12 6.22
CA ASN A 28 -11.85 -36.94 5.36
C ASN A 28 -12.45 -36.13 4.20
N PHE A 29 -12.83 -34.87 4.43
CA PHE A 29 -13.35 -34.02 3.36
C PHE A 29 -12.28 -33.66 2.34
N LEU A 30 -11.05 -33.31 2.77
CA LEU A 30 -9.95 -33.05 1.85
C LEU A 30 -9.62 -34.28 1.00
N LYS A 31 -9.52 -35.45 1.61
CA LYS A 31 -9.26 -36.69 0.88
C LYS A 31 -10.35 -37.03 -0.13
N GLN A 32 -11.62 -36.73 0.19
CA GLN A 32 -12.71 -36.88 -0.77
C GLN A 32 -12.64 -35.84 -1.89
N ALA A 33 -12.20 -34.61 -1.60
CA ALA A 33 -12.05 -33.56 -2.60
C ALA A 33 -11.00 -33.94 -3.67
N GLU A 34 -9.89 -34.54 -3.26
CA GLU A 34 -8.83 -35.03 -4.18
C GLU A 34 -9.34 -36.06 -5.19
N ASN A 35 -10.41 -36.78 -4.86
CA ASN A 35 -11.01 -37.84 -5.68
C ASN A 35 -12.39 -37.44 -6.24
N ALA A 36 -12.73 -36.15 -6.21
CA ALA A 36 -14.02 -35.67 -6.67
C ALA A 36 -14.13 -35.81 -8.20
N ASP A 37 -15.31 -36.25 -8.65
CA ASP A 37 -15.66 -36.44 -10.06
C ASP A 37 -16.04 -35.14 -10.79
N SER A 38 -16.18 -34.03 -10.05
CA SER A 38 -16.50 -32.73 -10.61
C SER A 38 -15.94 -31.59 -9.76
N GLU A 39 -15.70 -30.46 -10.41
CA GLU A 39 -15.21 -29.23 -9.78
C GLU A 39 -16.19 -28.71 -8.71
N ALA A 40 -17.49 -28.70 -8.99
CA ALA A 40 -18.51 -28.27 -8.03
C ALA A 40 -18.51 -29.13 -6.76
N ARG A 41 -18.36 -30.45 -6.91
CA ARG A 41 -18.28 -31.36 -5.76
C ARG A 41 -16.98 -31.17 -4.99
N ARG A 42 -15.85 -31.00 -5.68
CA ARG A 42 -14.55 -30.70 -5.08
C ARG A 42 -14.63 -29.45 -4.19
N GLN A 43 -15.17 -28.35 -4.70
CA GLN A 43 -15.30 -27.10 -3.97
C GLN A 43 -16.21 -27.21 -2.73
N ILE A 44 -17.30 -27.97 -2.80
CA ILE A 44 -18.17 -28.24 -1.65
C ILE A 44 -17.40 -29.00 -0.56
N LEU A 45 -16.63 -30.01 -0.95
CA LEU A 45 -15.83 -30.81 -0.02
C LEU A 45 -14.72 -29.98 0.62
N GLU A 46 -14.00 -29.15 -0.16
CA GLU A 46 -12.98 -28.23 0.35
C GLU A 46 -13.58 -27.19 1.31
N LYS A 47 -14.78 -26.68 1.01
CA LYS A 47 -15.54 -25.81 1.93
C LYS A 47 -15.85 -26.53 3.25
N ASN A 48 -16.32 -27.78 3.19
CA ASN A 48 -16.65 -28.56 4.38
C ASN A 48 -15.39 -28.90 5.21
N ALA A 49 -14.25 -29.13 4.55
CA ALA A 49 -12.98 -29.29 5.22
C ALA A 49 -12.60 -28.02 5.99
N PHE A 50 -12.64 -26.86 5.34
CA PHE A 50 -12.41 -25.56 5.98
C PHE A 50 -13.32 -25.35 7.19
N ASP A 51 -14.63 -25.59 7.04
CA ASP A 51 -15.58 -25.37 8.12
C ASP A 51 -15.31 -26.29 9.32
N SER A 52 -14.88 -27.53 9.06
CA SER A 52 -14.50 -28.49 10.09
C SER A 52 -13.22 -28.08 10.84
N TYR A 53 -12.17 -27.67 10.12
CA TYR A 53 -10.93 -27.18 10.75
C TYR A 53 -11.14 -25.88 11.52
N ARG A 54 -11.97 -24.96 11.00
CA ARG A 54 -12.31 -23.73 11.70
C ARG A 54 -12.98 -24.01 13.05
N GLN A 55 -13.95 -24.93 13.08
CA GLN A 55 -14.62 -25.32 14.33
C GLN A 55 -13.65 -26.06 15.26
N ALA A 56 -12.76 -26.89 14.73
CA ALA A 56 -11.72 -27.55 15.52
C ALA A 56 -10.79 -26.53 16.20
N LEU A 57 -10.35 -25.51 15.47
CA LEU A 57 -9.54 -24.42 16.02
C LEU A 57 -10.29 -23.61 17.08
N GLN A 58 -11.56 -23.28 16.82
CA GLN A 58 -12.40 -22.56 17.79
C GLN A 58 -12.56 -23.34 19.10
N ASN A 59 -12.69 -24.67 19.00
CA ASN A 59 -12.80 -25.53 20.17
C ASN A 59 -11.48 -25.70 20.92
N ALA A 60 -10.34 -25.67 20.21
CA ALA A 60 -9.02 -25.77 20.81
C ALA A 60 -8.54 -24.44 21.44
N GLY A 61 -8.97 -23.29 20.90
CA GLY A 61 -8.56 -21.98 21.42
C GLY A 61 -7.05 -21.78 21.32
N GLU A 62 -6.43 -21.37 22.43
CA GLU A 62 -4.98 -21.18 22.54
C GLU A 62 -4.18 -22.49 22.53
N ASP A 63 -4.83 -23.62 22.85
CA ASP A 63 -4.20 -24.95 22.89
C ASP A 63 -4.17 -25.64 21.51
N ALA A 64 -4.45 -24.91 20.44
CA ALA A 64 -4.44 -25.43 19.07
C ALA A 64 -3.05 -25.96 18.69
N SER A 65 -2.99 -27.21 18.23
CA SER A 65 -1.73 -27.80 17.76
C SER A 65 -1.23 -27.10 16.49
N PRO A 66 0.10 -27.02 16.28
CA PRO A 66 0.67 -26.54 15.03
C PRO A 66 0.14 -27.27 13.79
N GLU A 67 -0.12 -28.58 13.90
CA GLU A 67 -0.69 -29.40 12.82
C GLU A 67 -2.10 -28.92 12.44
N LEU A 68 -2.97 -28.69 13.42
CA LEU A 68 -4.32 -28.21 13.19
C LEU A 68 -4.31 -26.80 12.56
N VAL A 69 -3.40 -25.93 13.00
CA VAL A 69 -3.23 -24.60 12.41
C VAL A 69 -2.76 -24.69 10.95
N ASN A 70 -1.78 -25.54 10.63
CA ASN A 70 -1.32 -25.76 9.26
C ASN A 70 -2.45 -26.30 8.36
N LYS A 71 -3.24 -27.28 8.83
CA LYS A 71 -4.41 -27.81 8.09
C LYS A 71 -5.45 -26.74 7.81
N PHE A 72 -5.73 -25.88 8.80
CA PHE A 72 -6.65 -24.76 8.63
C PHE A 72 -6.14 -23.72 7.62
N VAL A 73 -4.87 -23.32 7.74
CA VAL A 73 -4.23 -22.38 6.79
C VAL A 73 -4.29 -22.96 5.37
N TYR A 74 -3.93 -24.23 5.19
CA TYR A 74 -4.02 -24.94 3.92
C TYR A 74 -5.43 -24.91 3.32
N ALA A 75 -6.44 -25.30 4.09
CA ALA A 75 -7.83 -25.32 3.63
C ALA A 75 -8.35 -23.91 3.31
N THR A 76 -7.88 -22.89 4.03
CA THR A 76 -8.25 -21.49 3.79
C THR A 76 -7.62 -20.96 2.50
N ILE A 77 -6.35 -21.28 2.23
CA ILE A 77 -5.68 -20.93 0.96
C ILE A 77 -6.39 -21.58 -0.24
N ILE A 78 -6.77 -22.86 -0.13
CA ILE A 78 -7.55 -23.53 -1.19
C ILE A 78 -8.85 -22.76 -1.46
N ARG A 79 -9.58 -22.44 -0.38
CA ARG A 79 -10.84 -21.71 -0.49
C ARG A 79 -10.66 -20.33 -1.11
N LEU A 80 -9.61 -19.61 -0.74
CA LEU A 80 -9.23 -18.33 -1.33
C LEU A 80 -8.97 -18.46 -2.84
N ASN A 81 -8.26 -19.50 -3.28
CA ASN A 81 -8.01 -19.74 -4.70
C ASN A 81 -9.27 -20.07 -5.50
N ASN A 82 -10.20 -20.88 -4.96
CA ASN A 82 -11.46 -21.18 -5.64
C ASN A 82 -12.34 -19.95 -5.84
N LEU A 83 -12.28 -19.00 -4.91
CA LEU A 83 -13.06 -17.78 -4.95
C LEU A 83 -12.61 -16.82 -6.05
N LYS A 84 -11.33 -16.88 -6.49
CA LYS A 84 -10.80 -16.03 -7.57
C LYS A 84 -11.52 -16.24 -8.92
N GLY A 85 -11.99 -17.45 -9.22
CA GLY A 85 -12.61 -17.79 -10.51
C GLY A 85 -14.11 -17.45 -10.64
N SER A 86 -14.73 -16.94 -9.58
CA SER A 86 -16.19 -16.68 -9.55
C SER A 86 -16.49 -15.23 -9.92
N ALA A 87 -16.76 -14.96 -11.20
CA ALA A 87 -17.13 -13.62 -11.67
C ALA A 87 -18.28 -13.02 -10.83
N GLY A 88 -18.03 -11.87 -10.19
CA GLY A 88 -19.06 -11.02 -9.57
C GLY A 88 -19.27 -11.17 -8.05
N ILE A 89 -18.73 -12.20 -7.40
CA ILE A 89 -18.69 -12.31 -5.94
C ILE A 89 -17.22 -12.34 -5.59
N THR A 90 -16.69 -11.44 -4.73
CA THR A 90 -15.67 -11.86 -3.73
C THR A 90 -14.89 -10.82 -2.91
N HIS A 91 -14.92 -9.49 -3.09
CA HIS A 91 -14.12 -8.65 -2.16
C HIS A 91 -14.57 -8.81 -0.69
N ASN A 92 -15.89 -8.83 -0.45
CA ASN A 92 -16.47 -8.95 0.89
C ASN A 92 -16.25 -10.32 1.57
N ILE A 93 -15.96 -11.37 0.80
CA ILE A 93 -15.73 -12.73 1.34
C ILE A 93 -14.23 -13.06 1.38
N MET A 94 -13.45 -12.58 0.41
CA MET A 94 -12.00 -12.78 0.39
C MET A 94 -11.31 -12.03 1.52
N THR A 95 -11.68 -10.78 1.79
CA THR A 95 -11.03 -9.98 2.85
C THR A 95 -11.06 -10.66 4.22
N PRO A 96 -12.21 -11.14 4.75
CA PRO A 96 -12.22 -11.85 6.02
C PRO A 96 -11.49 -13.21 5.97
N LEU A 97 -11.56 -13.96 4.87
CA LEU A 97 -10.81 -15.22 4.74
C LEU A 97 -9.29 -15.00 4.69
N ARG A 98 -8.86 -13.93 4.01
CA ARG A 98 -7.46 -13.51 3.95
C ARG A 98 -6.94 -13.15 5.33
N GLY A 99 -7.73 -12.36 6.09
CA GLY A 99 -7.41 -12.02 7.47
C GLY A 99 -7.15 -13.25 8.35
N MET A 100 -7.93 -14.32 8.17
CA MET A 100 -7.72 -15.56 8.93
C MET A 100 -6.36 -16.24 8.66
N VAL A 101 -5.82 -16.08 7.45
CA VAL A 101 -4.47 -16.56 7.08
C VAL A 101 -3.41 -15.59 7.56
N ASP A 102 -3.59 -14.29 7.32
CA ASP A 102 -2.67 -13.22 7.73
C ASP A 102 -2.38 -13.27 9.23
N ASP A 103 -3.37 -13.57 10.07
CA ASP A 103 -3.24 -13.70 11.52
C ASP A 103 -2.33 -14.85 11.98
N ARG A 104 -1.97 -15.78 11.09
CA ARG A 104 -1.30 -17.04 11.43
C ARG A 104 -0.04 -17.32 10.62
N ILE A 105 0.05 -16.79 9.40
CA ILE A 105 1.07 -17.19 8.43
C ILE A 105 2.51 -16.87 8.88
N ASP A 106 2.69 -15.86 9.75
CA ASP A 106 3.99 -15.46 10.27
C ASP A 106 4.52 -16.36 11.39
N ALA A 107 3.73 -17.32 11.88
CA ALA A 107 4.17 -18.19 12.96
C ALA A 107 5.24 -19.18 12.48
N ASP A 108 6.31 -19.36 13.27
CA ASP A 108 7.49 -20.17 12.92
C ASP A 108 7.17 -21.63 12.59
N TYR A 109 6.06 -22.16 13.11
CA TYR A 109 5.62 -23.54 12.88
C TYR A 109 4.79 -23.72 11.59
N ILE A 110 4.51 -22.65 10.83
CA ILE A 110 3.84 -22.76 9.55
C ILE A 110 4.82 -23.31 8.51
N GLU A 111 4.40 -24.37 7.83
CA GLU A 111 5.19 -25.03 6.80
C GLU A 111 5.54 -24.05 5.66
N SER A 112 6.80 -24.05 5.22
CA SER A 112 7.28 -23.18 4.12
C SER A 112 6.43 -23.30 2.85
N ARG A 113 6.00 -24.52 2.49
CA ARG A 113 5.12 -24.74 1.32
C ARG A 113 3.78 -24.00 1.42
N LEU A 114 3.26 -23.76 2.62
CA LEU A 114 2.02 -23.01 2.82
C LEU A 114 2.26 -21.51 2.69
N ARG A 115 3.41 -21.03 3.18
CA ARG A 115 3.86 -19.66 2.99
C ARG A 115 4.04 -19.34 1.50
N ASP A 116 4.70 -20.21 0.75
CA ASP A 116 4.87 -20.06 -0.70
C ASP A 116 3.53 -20.09 -1.44
N LYS A 117 2.63 -21.02 -1.09
CA LYS A 117 1.27 -21.06 -1.67
C LYS A 117 0.46 -19.80 -1.39
N TYR A 118 0.60 -19.24 -0.20
CA TYR A 118 -0.09 -17.99 0.15
C TYR A 118 0.54 -16.78 -0.53
N ALA A 119 1.88 -16.74 -0.65
CA ALA A 119 2.59 -15.72 -1.43
C ALA A 119 2.11 -15.71 -2.88
N LEU A 120 2.05 -16.86 -3.55
CA LEU A 120 1.50 -16.97 -4.90
C LEU A 120 0.05 -16.50 -4.99
N PHE A 121 -0.77 -16.83 -3.97
CA PHE A 121 -2.14 -16.30 -3.91
C PHE A 121 -2.14 -14.76 -3.88
N LEU A 122 -1.27 -14.14 -3.09
CA LEU A 122 -1.16 -12.68 -2.97
C LEU A 122 -0.63 -12.03 -4.25
N VAL A 123 0.29 -12.68 -4.97
CA VAL A 123 0.78 -12.24 -6.28
C VAL A 123 -0.38 -12.13 -7.29
N GLU A 124 -1.14 -13.20 -7.48
CA GLU A 124 -2.29 -13.18 -8.40
C GLU A 124 -3.38 -12.19 -7.94
N TYR A 125 -3.52 -11.99 -6.63
CA TYR A 125 -4.45 -10.99 -6.09
C TYR A 125 -3.99 -9.56 -6.40
N ALA A 126 -2.68 -9.31 -6.32
CA ALA A 126 -2.08 -8.05 -6.72
C ALA A 126 -2.28 -7.77 -8.21
N ASP A 127 -2.19 -8.79 -9.06
CA ASP A 127 -2.46 -8.66 -10.50
C ASP A 127 -3.90 -8.24 -10.77
N THR A 128 -4.85 -8.90 -10.10
CA THR A 128 -6.28 -8.56 -10.20
C THR A 128 -6.55 -7.11 -9.74
N LEU A 129 -5.81 -6.62 -8.74
CA LEU A 129 -5.92 -5.25 -8.27
C LEU A 129 -5.32 -4.26 -9.27
N ASN A 130 -4.21 -4.63 -9.91
CA ASN A 130 -3.54 -3.81 -10.90
C ASN A 130 -4.41 -3.63 -12.15
N GLU A 131 -5.03 -4.71 -12.63
CA GLU A 131 -6.02 -4.68 -13.72
C GLU A 131 -7.22 -3.77 -13.42
N ARG A 132 -7.49 -3.51 -12.13
CA ARG A 132 -8.54 -2.60 -11.66
C ARG A 132 -8.01 -1.21 -11.32
N ASN A 133 -6.83 -0.85 -11.82
CA ASN A 133 -6.14 0.41 -11.56
C ASN A 133 -5.90 0.70 -10.06
N ASN A 134 -5.73 -0.34 -9.25
CA ASN A 134 -5.47 -0.22 -7.82
C ASN A 134 -4.02 -0.57 -7.47
N LEU A 135 -3.10 0.17 -8.08
CA LEU A 135 -1.67 -0.11 -8.06
C LEU A 135 -1.06 -0.11 -6.64
N SER A 136 -1.48 0.82 -5.78
CA SER A 136 -1.00 0.88 -4.39
C SER A 136 -1.28 -0.42 -3.64
N LYS A 137 -2.51 -0.93 -3.75
CA LYS A 137 -2.89 -2.20 -3.13
C LYS A 137 -2.19 -3.39 -3.77
N SER A 138 -1.91 -3.35 -5.08
CA SER A 138 -1.09 -4.37 -5.72
C SER A 138 0.29 -4.47 -5.07
N PHE A 139 0.99 -3.35 -4.89
CA PHE A 139 2.29 -3.35 -4.22
C PHE A 139 2.22 -3.76 -2.74
N ILE A 140 1.16 -3.39 -2.00
CA ILE A 140 0.95 -3.91 -0.63
C ILE A 140 0.97 -5.43 -0.62
N HIS A 141 0.26 -6.06 -1.56
CA HIS A 141 0.14 -7.51 -1.61
C HIS A 141 1.39 -8.20 -2.12
N LEU A 142 2.12 -7.61 -3.07
CA LEU A 142 3.41 -8.15 -3.52
C LEU A 142 4.48 -8.05 -2.44
N ASN A 143 4.57 -6.92 -1.73
CA ASN A 143 5.49 -6.78 -0.59
C ASN A 143 5.16 -7.82 0.50
N ARG A 144 3.87 -7.95 0.85
CA ARG A 144 3.45 -8.98 1.81
C ARG A 144 3.78 -10.39 1.32
N ALA A 145 3.67 -10.66 0.02
CA ALA A 145 4.06 -11.93 -0.57
C ALA A 145 5.58 -12.18 -0.44
N MET A 146 6.42 -11.18 -0.70
CA MET A 146 7.87 -11.25 -0.50
C MET A 146 8.23 -11.51 0.97
N ASP A 147 7.54 -10.85 1.91
CA ASP A 147 7.81 -10.99 3.35
C ASP A 147 7.55 -12.40 3.87
N ILE A 148 6.51 -13.07 3.35
CA ILE A 148 6.11 -14.40 3.83
C ILE A 148 6.78 -15.53 3.04
N ALA A 149 7.10 -15.33 1.75
CA ALA A 149 7.60 -16.39 0.89
C ALA A 149 8.90 -16.99 1.46
N ALA A 150 8.98 -18.33 1.48
CA ALA A 150 10.22 -18.99 1.83
C ALA A 150 11.25 -18.88 0.68
N ASP A 151 10.77 -18.84 -0.56
CA ASP A 151 11.55 -18.48 -1.74
C ASP A 151 11.05 -17.16 -2.33
N GLN A 152 11.77 -16.06 -2.08
CA GLN A 152 11.39 -14.73 -2.57
C GLN A 152 11.41 -14.62 -4.10
N ASN A 153 12.17 -15.49 -4.80
CA ASN A 153 12.27 -15.42 -6.25
C ASN A 153 10.93 -15.67 -6.95
N ILE A 154 10.00 -16.39 -6.30
CA ILE A 154 8.65 -16.65 -6.84
C ILE A 154 7.80 -15.38 -6.92
N VAL A 155 8.17 -14.33 -6.17
CA VAL A 155 7.49 -13.03 -6.13
C VAL A 155 8.30 -11.96 -6.85
N GLN A 156 9.63 -11.99 -6.73
CA GLN A 156 10.55 -10.96 -7.21
C GLN A 156 10.33 -10.60 -8.69
N SER A 157 10.23 -11.60 -9.57
CA SER A 157 10.02 -11.35 -11.00
C SER A 157 8.76 -10.54 -11.27
N ARG A 158 7.68 -10.76 -10.51
CA ARG A 158 6.42 -10.06 -10.72
C ARG A 158 6.44 -8.67 -10.10
N TYR A 159 7.13 -8.52 -8.97
CA TYR A 159 7.39 -7.23 -8.37
C TYR A 159 8.17 -6.31 -9.31
N ASP A 160 9.25 -6.83 -9.91
CA ASP A 160 10.09 -6.08 -10.84
C ASP A 160 9.33 -5.70 -12.12
N GLU A 161 8.49 -6.59 -12.64
CA GLU A 161 7.62 -6.29 -13.79
C GLU A 161 6.62 -5.17 -13.48
N LEU A 162 5.96 -5.21 -12.32
CA LEU A 162 5.00 -4.18 -11.93
C LEU A 162 5.71 -2.84 -11.67
N LYS A 163 6.88 -2.87 -11.04
CA LYS A 163 7.75 -1.70 -10.83
C LYS A 163 8.13 -1.08 -12.17
N GLY A 164 8.64 -1.88 -13.10
CA GLY A 164 9.05 -1.43 -14.43
C GLY A 164 7.89 -0.77 -15.18
N GLY A 165 6.73 -1.42 -15.23
CA GLY A 165 5.55 -0.84 -15.87
C GLY A 165 5.08 0.47 -15.25
N TYR A 166 5.21 0.64 -13.92
CA TYR A 166 4.90 1.91 -13.27
C TYR A 166 5.92 3.00 -13.59
N ILE A 167 7.21 2.66 -13.63
CA ILE A 167 8.28 3.57 -14.08
C ILE A 167 7.98 4.08 -15.49
N ASP A 168 7.63 3.17 -16.42
CA ASP A 168 7.30 3.52 -17.79
C ASP A 168 6.11 4.50 -17.86
N ILE A 169 5.05 4.24 -17.09
CA ILE A 169 3.88 5.14 -17.01
C ILE A 169 4.28 6.54 -16.52
N GLN A 170 5.15 6.62 -15.51
CA GLN A 170 5.58 7.92 -14.97
C GLN A 170 6.52 8.65 -15.93
N LEU A 171 7.42 7.95 -16.62
CA LEU A 171 8.25 8.54 -17.68
C LEU A 171 7.40 9.09 -18.83
N GLU A 172 6.36 8.38 -19.26
CA GLU A 172 5.46 8.88 -20.31
C GLU A 172 4.66 10.11 -19.85
N LYS A 173 4.19 10.14 -18.59
CA LYS A 173 3.59 11.33 -18.00
C LYS A 173 4.57 12.50 -17.96
N ALA A 174 5.79 12.25 -17.49
CA ALA A 174 6.84 13.25 -17.42
C ALA A 174 7.10 13.89 -18.79
N LYS A 175 7.30 13.05 -19.83
CA LYS A 175 7.55 13.52 -21.20
C LYS A 175 6.39 14.34 -21.75
N LYS A 176 5.16 13.84 -21.54
CA LYS A 176 3.95 14.53 -21.99
C LYS A 176 3.84 15.92 -21.34
N TYR A 177 3.93 15.99 -20.01
CA TYR A 177 3.83 17.27 -19.31
C TYR A 177 4.99 18.20 -19.67
N PHE A 178 6.21 17.69 -19.82
CA PHE A 178 7.35 18.52 -20.22
C PHE A 178 7.15 19.13 -21.61
N ALA A 179 6.66 18.34 -22.57
CA ALA A 179 6.32 18.82 -23.91
C ALA A 179 5.22 19.90 -23.83
N GLU A 180 4.09 19.59 -23.18
CA GLU A 180 2.98 20.54 -23.00
C GLU A 180 3.43 21.84 -22.32
N ALA A 181 4.34 21.75 -21.35
CA ALA A 181 4.82 22.91 -20.61
C ALA A 181 5.75 23.80 -21.43
N THR A 182 6.33 23.30 -22.53
CA THR A 182 7.31 24.00 -23.35
C THR A 182 6.79 24.33 -24.76
N GLU A 183 5.50 24.11 -25.04
CA GLU A 183 4.86 24.44 -26.33
C GLU A 183 4.79 25.95 -26.59
N GLU A 184 4.68 26.77 -25.54
CA GLU A 184 4.58 28.23 -25.64
C GLU A 184 5.95 28.93 -25.49
N SER A 185 6.01 30.22 -25.82
CA SER A 185 7.26 31.01 -25.75
C SER A 185 7.80 31.16 -24.32
N GLU A 186 6.93 31.06 -23.32
CA GLU A 186 7.29 31.01 -21.90
C GLU A 186 6.79 29.67 -21.33
N PRO A 187 7.63 28.94 -20.56
CA PRO A 187 7.21 27.66 -20.02
C PRO A 187 6.04 27.79 -19.05
N ASN A 188 5.04 26.91 -19.18
CA ASN A 188 3.98 26.78 -18.20
C ASN A 188 4.53 26.10 -16.94
N ILE A 189 4.80 26.90 -15.90
CA ILE A 189 5.36 26.42 -14.64
C ILE A 189 4.50 25.32 -14.01
N GLU A 190 3.17 25.45 -14.02
CA GLU A 190 2.27 24.44 -13.44
C GLU A 190 2.47 23.06 -14.10
N THR A 191 2.56 23.04 -15.43
CA THR A 191 2.76 21.81 -16.19
C THR A 191 4.20 21.28 -16.06
N LEU A 192 5.21 22.16 -15.97
CA LEU A 192 6.58 21.75 -15.66
C LEU A 192 6.69 21.05 -14.31
N LEU A 193 5.94 21.51 -13.30
CA LEU A 193 5.92 20.89 -11.97
C LEU A 193 5.28 19.49 -12.02
N LYS A 194 4.25 19.28 -12.84
CA LYS A 194 3.68 17.94 -13.10
C LYS A 194 4.70 17.00 -13.75
N ALA A 195 5.51 17.52 -14.67
CA ALA A 195 6.59 16.75 -15.30
C ALA A 195 7.68 16.35 -14.29
N ASP A 196 8.15 17.33 -13.52
CA ASP A 196 9.17 17.18 -12.49
C ASP A 196 8.74 16.18 -11.41
N TYR A 197 7.50 16.27 -10.95
CA TYR A 197 6.92 15.32 -10.00
C TYR A 197 7.03 13.87 -10.51
N ALA A 198 6.62 13.61 -11.75
CA ALA A 198 6.67 12.28 -12.33
C ALA A 198 8.13 11.77 -12.48
N VAL A 199 9.07 12.65 -12.79
CA VAL A 199 10.52 12.34 -12.81
C VAL A 199 11.02 11.93 -11.43
N GLN A 200 10.68 12.69 -10.38
CA GLN A 200 11.12 12.38 -9.02
C GLN A 200 10.55 11.05 -8.50
N VAL A 201 9.32 10.70 -8.89
CA VAL A 201 8.75 9.36 -8.62
C VAL A 201 9.62 8.28 -9.25
N VAL A 202 10.04 8.43 -10.51
CA VAL A 202 10.92 7.47 -11.19
C VAL A 202 12.25 7.36 -10.47
N LEU A 203 12.91 8.48 -10.18
CA LEU A 203 14.21 8.50 -9.49
C LEU A 203 14.14 7.89 -8.09
N GLN A 204 13.02 8.01 -7.38
CA GLN A 204 12.84 7.33 -6.10
C GLN A 204 12.75 5.80 -6.24
N LEU A 205 12.23 5.31 -7.36
CA LEU A 205 12.10 3.88 -7.64
C LEU A 205 13.37 3.30 -8.24
N ASP A 206 14.06 4.07 -9.07
CA ASP A 206 15.24 3.72 -9.82
C ASP A 206 16.13 4.97 -9.96
N GLU A 207 16.99 5.18 -8.96
CA GLU A 207 17.87 6.34 -8.86
C GLU A 207 18.85 6.44 -10.05
N GLU A 208 19.13 5.32 -10.71
CA GLU A 208 20.05 5.23 -11.84
C GLU A 208 19.35 5.41 -13.19
N ASN A 209 18.04 5.62 -13.23
CA ASN A 209 17.27 5.72 -14.47
C ASN A 209 17.74 6.90 -15.35
N GLU A 210 18.45 6.59 -16.44
CA GLU A 210 19.08 7.60 -17.30
C GLU A 210 18.07 8.60 -17.87
N THR A 211 16.90 8.12 -18.30
CA THR A 211 15.86 9.00 -18.89
C THR A 211 15.34 9.99 -17.85
N ALA A 212 15.03 9.53 -16.63
CA ALA A 212 14.57 10.42 -15.57
C ALA A 212 15.63 11.44 -15.17
N ARG A 213 16.90 11.04 -15.09
CA ARG A 213 18.02 11.95 -14.78
C ARG A 213 18.21 13.02 -15.86
N ASP A 214 18.11 12.64 -17.13
CA ASP A 214 18.20 13.58 -18.24
C ASP A 214 17.03 14.58 -18.25
N MET A 215 15.84 14.13 -17.86
CA MET A 215 14.68 15.01 -17.72
C MET A 215 14.82 15.96 -16.52
N ASP A 216 15.27 15.46 -15.36
CA ASP A 216 15.53 16.30 -14.18
C ASP A 216 16.54 17.41 -14.49
N ALA A 217 17.60 17.08 -15.23
CA ALA A 217 18.60 18.04 -15.68
C ALA A 217 18.05 19.12 -16.62
N GLN A 218 17.00 18.82 -17.40
CA GLN A 218 16.33 19.77 -18.28
C GLN A 218 15.30 20.63 -17.53
N ILE A 219 14.56 20.03 -16.60
CA ILE A 219 13.49 20.72 -15.86
C ILE A 219 14.07 21.65 -14.79
N THR A 220 15.17 21.25 -14.13
CA THR A 220 15.79 22.03 -13.04
C THR A 220 16.12 23.48 -13.38
N PRO A 221 16.81 23.78 -14.49
CA PRO A 221 17.09 25.16 -14.89
C PRO A 221 15.84 25.99 -15.18
N MET A 222 14.75 25.37 -15.63
CA MET A 222 13.49 26.06 -15.97
C MET A 222 12.64 26.39 -14.73
N MET A 223 13.03 25.90 -13.56
CA MET A 223 12.29 26.09 -12.30
C MET A 223 13.17 26.74 -11.21
N LEU A 224 14.20 27.50 -11.60
CA LEU A 224 15.16 28.13 -10.67
C LEU A 224 14.50 29.07 -9.64
N ASP A 225 13.43 29.77 -10.04
CA ASP A 225 12.67 30.67 -9.15
C ASP A 225 11.53 29.96 -8.39
N THR A 226 11.30 28.67 -8.70
CA THR A 226 10.28 27.85 -8.06
C THR A 226 10.90 27.08 -6.90
N TYR A 227 10.49 27.42 -5.68
CA TYR A 227 10.89 26.65 -4.53
C TYR A 227 10.35 25.21 -4.62
N ARG A 228 11.25 24.22 -4.62
CA ARG A 228 10.94 22.79 -4.63
C ARG A 228 10.96 22.24 -3.20
N ALA A 229 9.80 21.98 -2.60
CA ALA A 229 9.71 21.04 -1.48
C ALA A 229 8.79 19.88 -1.82
N TYR A 230 9.40 18.70 -1.94
CA TYR A 230 8.68 17.43 -1.84
C TYR A 230 8.62 17.08 -0.37
N GLN A 231 7.44 17.17 0.22
CA GLN A 231 7.25 16.66 1.56
C GLN A 231 6.33 15.46 1.56
N ARG A 232 6.89 14.35 2.03
CA ARG A 232 6.09 13.16 2.35
C ARG A 232 5.17 13.51 3.50
N VAL A 233 3.89 13.67 3.23
CA VAL A 233 2.89 13.75 4.31
C VAL A 233 2.35 12.34 4.50
N TYR A 234 2.73 11.72 5.62
CA TYR A 234 2.31 10.37 5.97
C TYR A 234 0.80 10.33 6.25
N PRO A 235 -0.03 9.67 5.42
CA PRO A 235 -1.34 9.27 5.85
C PRO A 235 -1.16 7.92 6.55
N HIS A 236 -1.07 7.95 7.88
CA HIS A 236 -1.12 6.77 8.76
C HIS A 236 0.20 5.97 8.89
N PRO A 237 0.55 5.48 10.11
CA PRO A 237 1.66 4.55 10.28
C PRO A 237 1.32 3.21 9.63
N VAL A 238 1.79 2.99 8.41
CA VAL A 238 1.80 1.67 7.80
C VAL A 238 2.92 0.87 8.47
N ARG A 239 2.54 -0.33 8.91
CA ARG A 239 3.35 -1.26 9.71
C ARG A 239 4.78 -1.37 9.19
N ALA A 240 5.73 -1.19 10.10
CA ALA A 240 7.15 -1.45 9.87
C ALA A 240 7.34 -2.91 9.41
N GLY A 241 7.77 -3.11 8.17
CA GLY A 241 8.04 -4.45 7.63
C GLY A 241 8.06 -4.54 6.11
N LEU A 242 7.22 -3.78 5.40
CA LEU A 242 7.13 -3.86 3.94
C LEU A 242 8.34 -3.20 3.28
N ASP A 243 8.78 -3.69 2.12
CA ASP A 243 9.76 -2.98 1.27
C ASP A 243 9.18 -1.61 0.87
N THR A 244 9.55 -0.61 1.66
CA THR A 244 8.79 0.63 1.76
C THR A 244 9.07 1.61 0.63
N THR A 245 10.04 1.37 -0.24
CA THR A 245 10.48 2.43 -1.18
C THR A 245 9.44 2.71 -2.26
N ILE A 246 8.90 1.64 -2.86
CA ILE A 246 7.87 1.71 -3.90
C ILE A 246 6.50 2.02 -3.30
N TYR A 247 6.17 1.35 -2.19
CA TYR A 247 4.94 1.61 -1.47
C TYR A 247 4.87 3.04 -0.89
N ARG A 248 6.00 3.60 -0.42
CA ARG A 248 6.08 5.04 -0.07
C ARG A 248 6.04 5.93 -1.31
N ALA A 249 6.51 5.49 -2.48
CA ALA A 249 6.38 6.27 -3.70
C ALA A 249 4.93 6.35 -4.20
N ILE A 250 4.13 5.28 -4.01
CA ILE A 250 2.79 5.14 -4.60
C ILE A 250 1.66 5.51 -3.63
N GLU A 251 1.80 5.20 -2.33
CA GLU A 251 0.79 5.52 -1.31
C GLU A 251 1.20 6.70 -0.40
N ASN A 252 2.41 7.24 -0.58
CA ASN A 252 2.85 8.50 0.05
C ASN A 252 3.45 9.41 -1.02
N GLU A 253 2.72 9.54 -2.13
CA GLU A 253 3.03 10.51 -3.18
C GLU A 253 3.31 11.88 -2.52
N PRO A 254 4.50 12.46 -2.71
CA PRO A 254 4.92 13.65 -1.97
C PRO A 254 3.94 14.78 -2.25
N ILE A 255 3.53 15.50 -1.21
CA ILE A 255 2.86 16.78 -1.41
C ILE A 255 3.91 17.68 -2.05
N PHE A 256 3.62 18.11 -3.28
CA PHE A 256 4.45 19.05 -3.97
C PHE A 256 3.96 20.46 -3.67
N ILE A 257 4.80 21.25 -3.01
CA ILE A 257 4.53 22.65 -2.69
C ILE A 257 5.35 23.49 -3.65
N ALA A 258 4.66 24.16 -4.58
CA ALA A 258 5.25 25.07 -5.54
C ALA A 258 4.94 26.51 -5.13
N ILE A 259 5.90 27.43 -5.30
CA ILE A 259 5.63 28.86 -5.22
C ILE A 259 5.46 29.38 -6.64
N LYS A 260 4.27 29.85 -6.96
CA LYS A 260 3.89 30.41 -8.25
C LYS A 260 4.26 31.89 -8.35
N GLU A 261 4.09 32.64 -7.25
CA GLU A 261 4.32 34.08 -7.24
C GLU A 261 4.88 34.54 -5.89
N GLN A 262 5.75 35.56 -5.93
CA GLN A 262 6.30 36.21 -4.75
C GLN A 262 5.99 37.71 -4.80
N ASN A 263 5.23 38.18 -3.83
CA ASN A 263 4.77 39.56 -3.73
C ASN A 263 5.42 40.26 -2.53
N ARG A 264 6.45 41.08 -2.76
CA ARG A 264 7.17 41.82 -1.71
C ARG A 264 6.69 43.27 -1.60
N ARG A 265 6.31 43.68 -0.39
CA ARG A 265 5.96 45.08 -0.06
C ARG A 265 6.62 45.48 1.26
N GLY A 266 7.67 46.29 1.18
CA GLY A 266 8.48 46.64 2.35
C GLY A 266 9.09 45.39 3.00
N ASN A 267 8.87 45.21 4.30
CA ASN A 267 9.35 44.05 5.08
C ASN A 267 8.32 42.90 5.11
N THR A 268 7.31 42.94 4.25
CA THR A 268 6.30 41.89 4.11
C THR A 268 6.50 41.16 2.78
N LEU A 269 6.47 39.83 2.84
CA LEU A 269 6.53 38.94 1.68
C LEU A 269 5.30 38.04 1.69
N THR A 270 4.55 38.04 0.59
CA THR A 270 3.46 37.09 0.36
C THR A 270 3.91 36.09 -0.69
N LEU A 271 3.78 34.81 -0.39
CA LEU A 271 4.07 33.71 -1.30
C LEU A 271 2.76 33.07 -1.71
N GLU A 272 2.49 33.05 -3.01
CA GLU A 272 1.35 32.34 -3.59
C GLU A 272 1.85 31.06 -4.25
N GLY A 273 1.15 29.96 -4.03
CA GLY A 273 1.64 28.67 -4.43
C GLY A 273 0.57 27.64 -4.69
N LEU A 274 1.03 26.51 -5.21
CA LEU A 274 0.22 25.36 -5.57
C LEU A 274 0.67 24.16 -4.76
N ILE A 275 -0.32 23.42 -4.27
CA ILE A 275 -0.15 22.11 -3.67
C ILE A 275 -0.74 21.08 -4.63
N PHE A 276 0.10 20.17 -5.09
CA PHE A 276 -0.33 19.03 -5.88
C PHE A 276 -0.31 17.79 -5.02
N HIS A 277 -1.41 17.05 -5.08
CA HIS A 277 -1.47 15.69 -4.57
C HIS A 277 -2.31 14.84 -5.52
N SER A 278 -1.98 13.56 -5.54
CA SER A 278 -2.50 12.57 -6.47
C SER A 278 -3.58 11.67 -5.87
N GLU A 279 -3.73 11.67 -4.54
CA GLU A 279 -4.75 10.87 -3.86
C GLU A 279 -6.14 11.51 -3.93
N ALA A 280 -7.11 10.77 -4.45
CA ALA A 280 -8.52 11.05 -4.21
C ALA A 280 -8.85 10.87 -2.72
N GLY A 281 -8.94 11.98 -1.97
CA GLY A 281 -9.34 11.98 -0.56
C GLY A 281 -8.33 12.57 0.43
N PHE A 282 -7.19 13.13 -0.02
CA PHE A 282 -6.43 14.03 0.84
C PHE A 282 -7.34 15.17 1.28
N LYS A 283 -7.44 15.40 2.59
CA LYS A 283 -8.26 16.46 3.17
C LYS A 283 -7.35 17.54 3.72
N LEU A 284 -7.41 18.72 3.08
CA LEU A 284 -6.90 20.03 3.51
C LEU A 284 -6.87 20.31 5.01
N ALA A 285 -7.79 19.71 5.78
CA ALA A 285 -7.89 19.85 7.22
C ALA A 285 -6.63 19.46 8.02
N ARG A 286 -5.55 18.99 7.36
CA ARG A 286 -4.27 18.64 7.98
C ARG A 286 -3.11 19.58 7.65
N LEU A 287 -3.20 20.41 6.62
CA LEU A 287 -2.20 21.44 6.36
C LEU A 287 -2.51 22.64 7.25
N GLN A 288 -1.54 23.03 8.07
CA GLN A 288 -1.67 24.18 8.94
C GLN A 288 -0.51 25.13 8.65
N ASP A 289 -0.83 26.40 8.45
CA ASP A 289 0.08 27.52 8.30
C ASP A 289 1.27 27.48 9.27
N ARG A 290 1.01 27.14 10.54
CA ARG A 290 2.03 27.02 11.59
C ARG A 290 3.14 26.00 11.31
N PHE A 291 2.96 25.11 10.34
CA PHE A 291 3.96 24.11 9.95
C PHE A 291 4.85 24.58 8.80
N PHE A 292 4.61 25.76 8.23
CA PHE A 292 5.50 26.38 7.27
C PHE A 292 6.58 27.22 7.97
N THR A 293 7.76 27.27 7.37
CA THR A 293 8.90 28.09 7.84
C THR A 293 9.68 28.59 6.64
N LEU A 294 9.78 29.90 6.50
CA LEU A 294 10.62 30.57 5.52
C LEU A 294 12.02 30.73 6.10
N HIS A 295 13.06 30.40 5.33
CA HIS A 295 14.47 30.59 5.68
C HIS A 295 15.04 31.67 4.77
N LEU A 296 15.74 32.64 5.36
CA LEU A 296 16.33 33.77 4.68
C LEU A 296 17.85 33.60 4.50
N GLU A 297 18.47 34.37 3.61
CA GLU A 297 19.92 34.31 3.31
C GLU A 297 20.82 34.61 4.51
N ASP A 298 20.34 35.45 5.44
CA ASP A 298 21.05 35.80 6.68
C ASP A 298 20.94 34.72 7.77
N GLY A 299 20.22 33.63 7.49
CA GLY A 299 19.99 32.51 8.39
C GLY A 299 18.80 32.70 9.34
N GLU A 300 18.06 33.80 9.25
CA GLU A 300 16.82 33.99 9.99
C GLU A 300 15.70 33.08 9.44
N THR A 301 14.81 32.64 10.33
CA THR A 301 13.65 31.83 9.96
C THR A 301 12.37 32.48 10.42
N LEU A 302 11.38 32.57 9.54
CA LEU A 302 10.09 33.20 9.80
C LEU A 302 8.95 32.19 9.66
N SER A 303 8.01 32.23 10.60
CA SER A 303 6.72 31.55 10.46
C SER A 303 5.73 32.45 9.72
N PRO A 304 4.76 31.89 8.99
CA PRO A 304 3.69 32.69 8.40
C PRO A 304 2.96 33.46 9.48
N SER A 305 2.69 34.73 9.21
CA SER A 305 1.86 35.61 10.02
C SER A 305 0.39 35.58 9.62
N ASP A 306 0.12 35.16 8.38
CA ASP A 306 -1.23 34.96 7.85
C ASP A 306 -1.20 33.89 6.74
N SER A 307 -2.34 33.24 6.49
CA SER A 307 -2.48 32.21 5.48
C SER A 307 -3.89 32.09 4.91
N GLU A 308 -3.99 31.86 3.60
CA GLU A 308 -5.23 31.47 2.93
C GLU A 308 -5.02 30.19 2.14
N PHE A 309 -5.98 29.27 2.19
CA PHE A 309 -5.99 28.03 1.41
C PHE A 309 -7.30 27.91 0.65
N SER A 310 -7.23 27.62 -0.65
CA SER A 310 -8.40 27.42 -1.48
C SER A 310 -8.25 26.14 -2.32
N SER A 311 -9.35 25.40 -2.48
CA SER A 311 -9.36 24.13 -3.21
C SER A 311 -10.02 24.29 -4.58
N ARG A 312 -9.38 23.77 -5.63
CA ARG A 312 -10.00 23.61 -6.94
C ARG A 312 -10.01 22.13 -7.30
N THR A 313 -11.20 21.55 -7.37
CA THR A 313 -11.35 20.15 -7.79
C THR A 313 -11.38 20.08 -9.31
N LEU A 314 -10.37 19.45 -9.92
CA LEU A 314 -10.42 18.99 -11.31
C LEU A 314 -10.83 17.51 -11.34
N GLU A 315 -11.38 17.04 -12.45
CA GLU A 315 -12.06 15.72 -12.54
C GLU A 315 -11.21 14.50 -12.14
N ILE A 316 -9.89 14.62 -12.05
CA ILE A 316 -8.96 13.49 -11.79
C ILE A 316 -7.82 13.86 -10.80
N GLN A 317 -7.64 15.15 -10.48
CA GLN A 317 -6.62 15.69 -9.56
C GLN A 317 -7.22 16.84 -8.76
N SER A 318 -6.85 16.99 -7.50
CA SER A 318 -7.11 18.23 -6.78
C SER A 318 -5.85 19.08 -6.78
N GLU A 319 -6.02 20.30 -7.25
CA GLU A 319 -5.04 21.35 -7.15
C GLU A 319 -5.52 22.30 -6.06
N GLU A 320 -4.64 22.58 -5.12
CA GLU A 320 -4.95 23.47 -4.01
C GLU A 320 -4.03 24.68 -4.10
N GLU A 321 -4.61 25.87 -4.04
CA GLU A 321 -3.86 27.11 -4.05
C GLU A 321 -3.68 27.57 -2.60
N PHE A 322 -2.50 28.07 -2.26
CA PHE A 322 -2.23 28.67 -0.96
C PHE A 322 -1.61 30.06 -1.11
N SER A 323 -1.83 30.89 -0.10
CA SER A 323 -1.14 32.16 0.10
C SER A 323 -0.59 32.20 1.51
N LEU A 324 0.70 32.46 1.67
CA LEU A 324 1.38 32.59 2.97
C LEU A 324 2.03 33.96 3.07
N THR A 325 1.72 34.71 4.13
CA THR A 325 2.29 36.04 4.35
C THR A 325 3.28 36.04 5.50
N PHE A 326 4.49 36.50 5.25
CA PHE A 326 5.59 36.63 6.21
C PHE A 326 5.88 38.11 6.47
N ASN A 327 5.95 38.49 7.74
CA ASN A 327 6.33 39.82 8.17
C ASN A 327 7.75 39.82 8.75
N GLY A 328 8.46 40.95 8.63
CA GLY A 328 9.82 41.08 9.16
C GLY A 328 10.89 40.50 8.24
N VAL A 329 10.63 40.42 6.94
CA VAL A 329 11.57 39.87 5.94
C VAL A 329 12.72 40.85 5.70
N THR A 330 13.84 40.58 6.35
CA THR A 330 15.07 41.40 6.38
C THR A 330 16.06 41.09 5.26
N ALA A 331 16.05 39.86 4.75
CA ALA A 331 16.89 39.38 3.66
C ALA A 331 16.07 38.59 2.62
N ASP A 332 16.71 38.15 1.55
CA ASP A 332 16.03 37.42 0.47
C ASP A 332 15.70 35.98 0.91
N PRO A 333 14.53 35.45 0.49
CA PRO A 333 14.12 34.10 0.84
C PRO A 333 14.95 33.05 0.10
N VAL A 334 15.43 32.05 0.83
CA VAL A 334 16.23 30.93 0.26
C VAL A 334 15.42 29.64 0.21
N LYS A 335 14.51 29.42 1.18
CA LYS A 335 13.84 28.13 1.34
C LYS A 335 12.51 28.26 2.09
N LEU A 336 11.47 27.52 1.69
CA LEU A 336 10.21 27.39 2.45
C LEU A 336 9.99 25.95 2.92
N THR A 337 10.33 25.59 4.15
CA THR A 337 10.03 24.23 4.63
C THR A 337 8.60 24.10 5.13
N TYR A 338 7.95 22.98 4.88
CA TYR A 338 6.81 22.52 5.68
C TYR A 338 7.32 21.45 6.68
N ALA A 339 6.70 21.26 7.83
CA ALA A 339 7.06 20.24 8.81
C ALA A 339 5.91 19.95 9.78
N CYS A 340 5.27 18.79 9.63
CA CYS A 340 4.24 18.36 10.57
C CYS A 340 4.86 17.98 11.93
N GLU A 341 4.14 18.23 13.04
CA GLU A 341 4.57 17.98 14.43
C GLU A 341 5.13 16.56 14.67
N GLU A 342 4.67 15.54 13.94
CA GLU A 342 5.18 14.16 14.05
C GLU A 342 6.62 13.98 13.54
N ASP A 343 7.08 14.80 12.58
CA ASP A 343 8.45 14.76 12.06
C ASP A 343 9.43 15.48 12.99
N LEU A 344 8.99 16.55 13.66
CA LEU A 344 9.77 17.27 14.68
C LEU A 344 10.06 16.40 15.91
N ALA A 345 9.15 15.49 16.27
CA ALA A 345 9.32 14.58 17.40
C ALA A 345 10.31 13.43 17.11
N LYS A 346 10.49 13.06 15.83
CA LYS A 346 11.44 12.02 15.40
C LYS A 346 12.86 12.56 15.22
N SER A 347 13.02 13.80 14.74
CA SER A 347 14.33 14.45 14.60
C SER A 347 14.98 14.77 15.95
N THR A 348 14.19 15.20 16.94
CA THR A 348 14.68 15.42 18.33
C THR A 348 15.06 14.14 19.07
N LYS A 349 14.56 12.97 18.67
CA LYS A 349 14.96 11.66 19.23
C LYS A 349 16.27 11.11 18.67
N ARG A 350 16.74 11.57 17.50
CA ARG A 350 18.03 11.16 16.91
C ARG A 350 19.22 12.00 17.38
N LEU A 351 18.96 13.08 18.13
CA LEU A 351 19.98 13.98 18.69
C LEU A 351 20.13 13.83 20.22
N LYS A 352 19.63 12.73 20.80
CA LYS A 352 19.84 12.36 22.20
C LYS A 352 20.45 10.99 22.35
#